data_AF-A0A948P1F7-F1
#
_entry.id   AF-A0A948P1F7-F1
#
_cell.length_a   1.000
_cell.length_b   1.000
_cell.length_c   1.000
_cell.angle_alpha   90.00
_cell.angle_beta   90.00
_cell.angle_gamma   90.00
#
_symmetry.space_group_name_H-M   'P 1'
#
loop_
_entity.id
_entity.type
_entity.pdbx_description
1 polymer ?
#
loop_
_entity_poly.entity_id
_entity_poly.type
_entity_poly.pdbx_seq_one_letter_code
_entity_poly.pdbx_strand_id
1 'polypeptide(L)'
;MAIAQQIRERVDALLTLSSMGGTLTATGAEQDLYVSDEPLGCHYNRTLYVDLDNMLGGDTTVFRTYYRLEDAGGWLQTDYQACVGADGGLANGNVALAIA
;
A
#
# COMPACT_ATOMS: atom_id res chain seq x y z
N MET A 1 12.21 -28.98 8.77
CA MET A 1 11.50 -27.69 8.91
C MET A 1 12.38 -26.45 8.68
N ALA A 2 13.71 -26.50 8.88
CA ALA A 2 14.60 -25.33 8.73
C ALA A 2 14.71 -24.73 7.31
N ILE A 3 14.63 -25.56 6.26
CA ILE A 3 14.82 -25.11 4.87
C ILE A 3 13.69 -24.17 4.40
N ALA A 4 12.43 -24.46 4.75
CA ALA A 4 11.30 -23.62 4.37
C ALA A 4 11.31 -22.25 5.09
N GLN A 5 11.91 -22.20 6.29
CA GLN A 5 12.13 -20.95 6.99
C GLN A 5 13.27 -20.15 6.36
N GLN A 6 14.39 -20.81 6.03
CA GLN A 6 15.52 -20.16 5.34
C GLN A 6 15.16 -19.64 3.95
N ILE A 7 14.27 -20.32 3.21
CA ILE A 7 13.77 -19.84 1.92
C ILE A 7 12.92 -18.58 2.11
N ARG A 8 12.00 -18.56 3.08
CA ARG A 8 11.20 -17.36 3.42
C ARG A 8 12.08 -16.19 3.84
N GLU A 9 13.03 -16.42 4.75
CA GLU A 9 13.96 -15.38 5.20
C GLU A 9 14.78 -14.78 4.04
N ARG A 10 15.15 -15.59 3.03
CA ARG A 10 15.85 -15.11 1.83
C ARG A 10 14.96 -14.35 0.85
N VAL A 11 13.71 -14.78 0.67
CA VAL A 11 12.74 -14.08 -0.19
C VAL A 11 12.34 -12.75 0.44
N ASP A 12 12.08 -12.73 1.74
CA ASP A 12 11.78 -11.52 2.51
C ASP A 12 12.95 -10.52 2.53
N ALA A 13 14.18 -10.98 2.33
CA ALA A 13 15.36 -10.12 2.28
C ALA A 13 15.54 -9.41 0.92
N LEU A 14 14.82 -9.83 -0.13
CA LEU A 14 14.87 -9.25 -1.47
C LEU A 14 13.65 -8.37 -1.74
N LEU A 15 13.35 -7.45 -0.82
CA LEU A 15 12.34 -6.42 -1.07
C LEU A 15 12.85 -5.51 -2.19
N THR A 16 12.22 -5.60 -3.35
CA THR A 16 12.44 -4.68 -4.47
C THR A 16 11.42 -3.55 -4.39
N LEU A 17 11.90 -2.31 -4.31
CA LEU A 17 11.04 -1.14 -4.46
C LEU A 17 10.64 -1.03 -5.94
N SER A 18 9.34 -1.14 -6.21
CA SER A 18 8.77 -0.89 -7.53
C SER A 18 7.97 0.41 -7.50
N SER A 19 8.16 1.26 -8.51
CA SER A 19 7.28 2.42 -8.69
C SER A 19 5.99 1.92 -9.33
N MET A 20 4.86 2.13 -8.65
CA MET A 20 3.55 1.96 -9.26
C MET A 20 3.34 3.15 -10.21
N GLY A 21 3.55 2.92 -11.50
CA GLY A 21 3.40 3.95 -12.52
C GLY A 21 1.92 4.32 -12.68
N GLY A 22 1.53 5.49 -12.17
CA GLY A 22 0.17 5.99 -12.30
C GLY A 22 0.06 7.44 -11.82
N THR A 23 -0.84 8.21 -12.41
CA THR A 23 -1.23 9.53 -11.87
C THR A 23 -2.42 9.30 -10.95
N LEU A 24 -2.23 9.48 -9.64
CA LEU A 24 -3.33 9.51 -8.69
C LEU A 24 -3.90 10.93 -8.67
N THR A 25 -5.20 11.06 -8.87
CA THR A 25 -5.87 12.37 -8.90
C THR A 25 -6.70 12.59 -7.64
N ALA A 26 -6.68 13.78 -7.06
CA ALA A 26 -7.48 14.11 -5.87
C ALA A 26 -8.95 14.42 -6.24
N THR A 27 -9.64 13.45 -6.85
CA THR A 27 -11.00 13.63 -7.38
C THR A 27 -12.11 13.18 -6.42
N GLY A 28 -11.75 12.81 -5.19
CA GLY A 28 -12.67 12.27 -4.17
C GLY A 28 -13.15 10.85 -4.45
N ALA A 29 -12.90 10.32 -5.65
CA ALA A 29 -13.11 8.92 -5.99
C ALA A 29 -11.92 8.06 -5.50
N GLU A 30 -12.25 6.89 -4.98
CA GLU A 30 -11.25 5.87 -4.67
C GLU A 30 -10.61 5.35 -5.97
N GLN A 31 -9.30 5.18 -5.95
CA GLN A 31 -8.49 4.72 -7.08
C GLN A 31 -7.66 3.53 -6.63
N ASP A 32 -7.64 2.49 -7.46
CA ASP A 32 -6.84 1.30 -7.20
C ASP A 32 -5.37 1.59 -7.50
N LEU A 33 -4.50 1.49 -6.49
CA LEU A 33 -3.05 1.63 -6.68
C LEU A 33 -2.42 0.34 -7.19
N TYR A 34 -2.91 -0.79 -6.69
CA TYR A 34 -2.39 -2.12 -7.00
C TYR A 34 -3.42 -3.19 -6.67
N VAL A 35 -3.51 -4.20 -7.54
CA VAL A 35 -4.27 -5.43 -7.30
C VAL A 35 -3.34 -6.59 -7.62
N SER A 36 -3.15 -7.50 -6.65
CA SER A 36 -2.47 -8.77 -6.90
C SER A 36 -3.49 -9.88 -7.00
N ASP A 37 -3.59 -10.48 -8.17
CA ASP A 37 -4.29 -11.74 -8.41
C ASP A 37 -3.32 -12.91 -8.59
N GLU A 38 -2.03 -12.67 -8.32
CA GLU A 38 -1.01 -13.69 -8.41
C GLU A 38 -1.20 -14.76 -7.32
N PRO A 39 -0.80 -16.02 -7.58
CA PRO A 39 -0.86 -17.06 -6.56
C PRO A 39 -0.15 -16.61 -5.27
N LEU A 40 -0.77 -16.90 -4.13
CA LEU A 40 -0.23 -16.60 -2.80
C LEU A 40 1.25 -16.99 -2.70
N GLY A 41 2.12 -16.00 -2.49
CA GLY A 41 3.55 -16.19 -2.28
C GLY A 41 4.47 -15.82 -3.45
N CYS A 42 3.93 -15.41 -4.60
CA CYS A 42 4.74 -14.91 -5.73
C CYS A 42 5.15 -13.44 -5.55
N HIS A 43 4.22 -12.58 -5.16
CA HIS A 43 4.49 -11.18 -4.88
C HIS A 43 3.55 -10.70 -3.77
N TYR A 44 4.10 -10.14 -2.70
CA TYR A 44 3.32 -9.57 -1.61
C TYR A 44 3.93 -8.22 -1.24
N ASN A 45 3.13 -7.17 -1.25
CA ASN A 45 3.58 -5.84 -0.88
C ASN A 45 3.56 -5.71 0.64
N ARG A 46 4.67 -5.26 1.26
CA ARG A 46 4.71 -4.98 2.71
C ARG A 46 4.50 -3.53 3.07
N THR A 47 4.92 -2.63 2.19
CA THR A 47 5.00 -1.21 2.51
C THR A 47 4.74 -0.38 1.27
N LEU A 48 3.90 0.63 1.42
CA LEU A 48 3.68 1.68 0.43
C LEU A 48 4.43 2.93 0.89
N TYR A 49 5.36 3.43 0.07
CA TYR A 49 6.02 4.72 0.28
C TYR A 49 5.28 5.80 -0.49
N VAL A 50 4.88 6.86 0.21
CA VAL A 50 4.10 7.95 -0.37
C VAL A 50 4.74 9.29 -0.05
N ASP A 51 4.78 10.15 -1.05
CA ASP A 51 5.09 11.58 -0.95
C ASP A 51 3.78 12.38 -1.01
N LEU A 52 3.54 13.18 0.04
CA LEU A 52 2.35 14.00 0.26
C LEU A 52 2.66 15.50 0.21
N ASP A 53 3.84 15.93 -0.28
CA ASP A 53 4.27 17.34 -0.33
C ASP A 53 3.30 18.27 -1.11
N ASN A 54 2.39 17.70 -1.90
CA ASN A 54 1.38 18.48 -2.64
C ASN A 54 0.03 18.60 -1.90
N MET A 55 -0.10 18.09 -0.67
CA MET A 55 -1.30 18.28 0.15
C MET A 55 -1.32 19.68 0.77
N LEU A 56 -2.48 20.32 0.73
CA LEU A 56 -2.76 21.61 1.38
C LEU A 56 -3.48 21.43 2.72
N GLY A 57 -3.55 22.51 3.52
CA GLY A 57 -4.10 22.48 4.89
C GLY A 57 -5.55 21.98 5.04
N GLY A 58 -6.33 21.92 3.97
CA GLY A 58 -7.69 21.38 3.95
C GLY A 58 -7.81 19.98 3.35
N ASP A 59 -6.70 19.41 2.86
CA ASP A 59 -6.72 18.17 2.11
C ASP A 59 -6.74 16.95 3.03
N THR A 60 -7.28 15.86 2.50
CA THR A 60 -7.28 14.56 3.17
C THR A 60 -7.05 13.48 2.14
N THR A 61 -6.06 12.64 2.39
CA THR A 61 -5.78 11.45 1.59
C THR A 61 -5.95 10.23 2.47
N VAL A 62 -6.70 9.27 1.95
CA VAL A 62 -7.05 8.04 2.65
C VAL A 62 -6.50 6.86 1.88
N PHE A 63 -5.75 6.01 2.58
CA PHE A 63 -5.23 4.75 2.09
C PHE A 63 -6.04 3.62 2.72
N ARG A 64 -6.47 2.66 1.90
CA ARG A 64 -7.24 1.49 2.32
C ARG A 64 -6.59 0.24 1.75
N THR A 65 -6.50 -0.78 2.57
CA THR A 65 -6.09 -2.11 2.15
C THR A 65 -7.32 -3.00 2.11
N TYR A 66 -7.48 -3.74 1.02
CA TYR A 66 -8.55 -4.71 0.86
C TYR A 66 -7.99 -6.09 0.62
N TYR A 67 -8.73 -7.08 1.11
CA TYR A 67 -8.48 -8.49 0.86
C TYR A 67 -9.75 -9.16 0.34
N ARG A 68 -9.58 -10.14 -0.55
CA ARG A 68 -10.66 -11.02 -1.01
C ARG A 68 -10.23 -12.48 -0.81
N LEU A 69 -11.16 -13.29 -0.32
CA LEU A 69 -10.90 -14.71 -0.01
C LEU A 69 -11.01 -15.60 -1.25
N GLU A 70 -11.87 -15.22 -2.19
CA GLU A 70 -12.17 -15.98 -3.40
C GLU A 70 -12.11 -15.05 -4.62
N ASP A 71 -11.75 -15.62 -5.77
CA ASP A 71 -11.80 -14.87 -7.03
C ASP A 71 -13.25 -14.49 -7.35
N ALA A 72 -13.45 -13.26 -7.83
CA ALA A 72 -14.74 -12.60 -7.98
C ALA A 72 -15.57 -12.42 -6.67
N GLY A 73 -15.01 -12.74 -5.50
CA GLY A 73 -15.61 -12.45 -4.20
C GLY A 73 -15.60 -10.96 -3.85
N GLY A 74 -16.37 -10.57 -2.83
CA GLY A 74 -16.39 -9.19 -2.34
C GLY A 74 -15.07 -8.79 -1.68
N TRP A 75 -14.62 -7.56 -1.95
CA TRP A 75 -13.48 -6.96 -1.27
C TRP A 75 -13.84 -6.58 0.16
N LEU A 76 -13.05 -7.03 1.12
CA LEU A 76 -13.16 -6.69 2.53
C LEU A 76 -12.03 -5.75 2.90
N GLN A 77 -12.36 -4.57 3.44
CA GLN A 77 -11.35 -3.64 3.94
C GLN A 77 -10.70 -4.24 5.20
N THR A 78 -9.37 -4.41 5.18
CA THR A 78 -8.59 -4.96 6.31
C THR A 78 -7.90 -3.87 7.10
N ASP A 79 -7.49 -2.78 6.45
CA ASP A 79 -6.76 -1.69 7.08
C ASP A 79 -7.11 -0.33 6.46
N TYR A 80 -6.84 0.73 7.21
CA TYR A 80 -7.11 2.12 6.86
C TYR A 80 -6.12 3.06 7.51
N GLN A 81 -5.59 4.00 6.72
CA GLN A 81 -4.81 5.11 7.24
C GLN A 81 -5.16 6.42 6.54
N ALA A 82 -5.39 7.47 7.33
CA ALA A 82 -5.64 8.82 6.83
C ALA A 82 -4.44 9.73 7.09
N CYS A 83 -4.09 10.52 6.08
CA CYS A 83 -3.18 11.65 6.18
C CYS A 83 -4.00 12.93 5.96
N VAL A 84 -3.83 13.93 6.82
CA VAL A 84 -4.72 15.10 6.90
C VAL A 84 -3.91 16.38 7.03
N GLY A 85 -4.27 17.39 6.25
CA GLY A 85 -3.64 18.70 6.27
C GLY A 85 -2.41 18.79 5.36
N ALA A 86 -1.69 19.92 5.48
CA ALA A 86 -0.51 20.18 4.67
C ALA A 86 0.54 19.09 4.89
N ASP A 87 1.13 18.60 3.80
CA ASP A 87 2.12 17.51 3.81
C ASP A 87 1.60 16.23 4.52
N GLY A 88 0.27 16.01 4.50
CA GLY A 88 -0.38 14.92 5.22
C GLY A 88 -0.33 15.03 6.75
N GLY A 89 0.05 16.19 7.29
CA GLY A 89 0.30 16.41 8.71
C GLY A 89 1.70 15.99 9.15
N LEU A 90 2.62 15.76 8.20
CA LEU A 90 3.98 15.29 8.43
C LEU A 90 4.98 16.45 8.32
N ALA A 91 6.18 16.27 8.87
CA ALA A 91 7.23 17.29 8.83
C ALA A 91 7.94 17.39 7.46
N ASN A 92 7.81 16.38 6.62
CA ASN A 92 8.57 16.22 5.36
C ASN A 92 7.76 15.54 4.25
N GLY A 93 6.43 15.52 4.37
CA GLY A 93 5.49 14.93 3.39
C GLY A 93 5.59 13.42 3.15
N ASN A 94 6.63 12.76 3.65
CA ASN A 94 6.94 11.39 3.30
C ASN A 94 6.49 10.40 4.36
N VAL A 95 5.74 9.36 3.97
CA VAL A 95 5.27 8.31 4.87
C VAL A 95 5.48 6.92 4.28
N ALA A 96 5.86 5.98 5.15
CA ALA A 96 5.87 4.56 4.87
C ALA A 96 4.65 3.92 5.55
N LEU A 97 3.71 3.43 4.76
CA LEU A 97 2.47 2.81 5.22
C LEU A 97 2.64 1.29 5.17
N ALA A 98 2.46 0.63 6.32
CA ALA A 98 2.45 -0.83 6.35
C ALA A 98 1.16 -1.33 5.67
N ILE A 99 1.28 -2.42 4.90
CA ILE A 99 0.13 -3.10 4.28
C ILE A 99 -0.14 -4.36 5.12
N ALA A 100 -1.33 -4.45 5.70
CA ALA A 100 -1.77 -5.52 6.58
C ALA A 100 -2.72 -6.53 5.89
#